data_AF-A0A653ZPP1-F1
#
_entry.id   AF-A0A653ZPP1-F1
#
_cell.length_a   1.000
_cell.length_b   1.000
_cell.length_c   1.000
_cell.angle_alpha   90.00
_cell.angle_beta   90.00
_cell.angle_gamma   90.00
#
_symmetry.space_group_name_H-M   'P 1'
#
loop_
_entity.id
_entity.type
_entity.pdbx_description
1 polymer ?
#
loop_
_entity_poly.entity_id
_entity_poly.type
_entity_poly.pdbx_seq_one_letter_code
_entity_poly.pdbx_strand_id
1 'polypeptide(L)'
;MRLKGLHRHQNEQFRLLGKVQPAIDAIRSATTTAALLLEREGELGVISPGADADMLVLGADPVADISVLADISEHLEYLIQNGKVIS
;
A
#
# COMPACT_ATOMS: atom_id res chain seq x y z
N MET A 1 0.49 13.48 5.37
CA MET A 1 1.72 13.23 4.58
C MET A 1 1.38 13.39 3.09
N ARG A 2 1.96 14.39 2.40
CA ARG A 2 1.67 14.67 0.98
C ARG A 2 2.44 13.69 0.09
N LEU A 3 1.76 12.70 -0.49
CA LEU A 3 2.35 11.69 -1.38
C LEU A 3 2.71 12.18 -2.79
N LYS A 4 2.51 13.47 -3.12
CA LYS A 4 2.63 13.99 -4.49
C LYS A 4 4.04 14.00 -5.10
N GLY A 5 5.10 13.64 -4.36
CA GLY A 5 6.49 13.74 -4.82
C GLY A 5 7.22 12.42 -5.08
N LEU A 6 6.67 11.26 -4.66
CA LEU A 6 7.41 9.97 -4.65
C LEU A 6 6.96 8.96 -5.72
N HIS A 7 6.14 9.37 -6.69
CA HIS A 7 5.41 8.46 -7.57
C HIS A 7 6.24 7.58 -8.53
N ARG A 8 7.54 7.86 -8.76
CA ARG A 8 8.33 7.06 -9.71
C ARG A 8 9.27 6.03 -9.06
N HIS A 9 9.71 6.25 -7.82
CA HIS A 9 10.74 5.41 -7.20
C HIS A 9 10.16 4.31 -6.29
N GLN A 10 8.98 4.53 -5.68
CA GLN A 10 8.33 3.49 -4.86
C GLN A 10 7.79 2.32 -5.70
N ASN A 11 7.31 2.61 -6.90
CA ASN A 11 6.76 1.61 -7.83
C ASN A 11 7.79 0.51 -8.17
N GLU A 12 9.05 0.90 -8.37
CA GLU A 12 10.11 -0.05 -8.70
C GLU A 12 10.49 -0.95 -7.51
N GLN A 13 10.29 -0.46 -6.27
CA GLN A 13 10.57 -1.24 -5.06
C GLN A 13 9.73 -2.52 -5.02
N PHE A 14 8.44 -2.46 -5.34
CA PHE A 14 7.59 -3.65 -5.35
C PHE A 14 8.00 -4.66 -6.42
N ARG A 15 8.43 -4.20 -7.61
CA ARG A 15 9.01 -5.09 -8.64
C ARG A 15 10.30 -5.76 -8.18
N LEU A 16 11.15 -5.04 -7.46
CA LEU A 16 12.41 -5.60 -6.95
C LEU A 16 12.16 -6.59 -5.80
N LEU A 17 11.26 -6.26 -4.87
CA LEU A 17 10.90 -7.14 -3.76
C LEU A 17 10.26 -8.44 -4.26
N GLY A 18 9.41 -8.39 -5.28
CA GLY A 18 8.83 -9.59 -5.90
C GLY A 18 9.84 -10.59 -6.45
N LYS A 19 11.07 -10.16 -6.76
CA LYS A 19 12.14 -11.04 -7.25
C LYS A 19 12.84 -11.81 -6.12
N VAL A 20 12.70 -11.37 -4.87
CA VAL A 20 13.51 -11.86 -3.74
C VAL A 20 12.67 -12.34 -2.55
N GLN A 21 11.38 -12.00 -2.49
CA GLN A 21 10.49 -12.41 -1.40
C GLN A 21 9.03 -12.57 -1.87
N PRO A 22 8.20 -13.31 -1.12
CA PRO A 22 6.77 -13.38 -1.38
C PRO A 22 6.09 -12.00 -1.38
N ALA A 23 5.11 -11.83 -2.26
CA ALA A 23 4.33 -10.59 -2.39
C ALA A 23 3.74 -10.12 -1.05
N ILE A 24 3.18 -11.06 -0.28
CA ILE A 24 2.57 -10.77 1.02
C ILE A 24 3.57 -10.16 2.02
N ASP A 25 4.85 -10.54 1.97
CA ASP A 25 5.85 -9.99 2.87
C ASP A 25 6.24 -8.56 2.48
N ALA A 26 6.23 -8.26 1.17
CA ALA A 26 6.44 -6.89 0.69
C ALA A 26 5.26 -5.98 1.10
N ILE A 27 4.03 -6.49 1.00
CA ILE A 27 2.82 -5.78 1.45
C ILE A 27 2.88 -5.52 2.96
N ARG A 28 3.22 -6.53 3.77
CA ARG A 28 3.37 -6.38 5.22
C ARG A 28 4.43 -5.34 5.59
N SER A 29 5.57 -5.34 4.89
CA SER A 29 6.62 -4.34 5.07
C SER A 29 6.09 -2.91 4.91
N ALA A 30 5.26 -2.68 3.89
CA ALA A 30 4.65 -1.39 3.60
C ALA A 30 3.37 -1.07 4.41
N THR A 31 2.89 -2.00 5.24
CA THR A 31 1.64 -1.85 6.01
C THR A 31 1.87 -2.08 7.49
N THR A 32 1.61 -3.29 8.00
CA THR A 32 1.68 -3.63 9.42
C THR A 32 3.07 -3.41 10.03
N THR A 33 4.14 -3.71 9.28
CA THR A 33 5.51 -3.49 9.76
C THR A 33 5.85 -2.00 9.81
N ALA A 34 5.42 -1.22 8.80
CA ALA A 34 5.61 0.23 8.82
C ALA A 34 4.82 0.88 9.98
N ALA A 35 3.61 0.41 10.26
CA ALA A 35 2.81 0.88 11.40
C ALA A 35 3.51 0.60 12.74
N LEU A 36 4.07 -0.61 12.91
CA LEU A 36 4.87 -0.99 14.08
C LEU A 36 6.10 -0.09 14.26
N LEU A 37 6.86 0.16 13.18
CA LEU A 37 8.04 1.03 13.23
C LEU A 37 7.71 2.49 13.57
N LEU A 38 6.47 2.91 13.34
CA LEU A 38 5.97 4.25 13.64
C LEU A 38 5.25 4.33 14.99
N GLU A 39 5.18 3.23 15.76
CA GLU A 39 4.41 3.13 17.02
C GLU A 39 2.93 3.48 16.82
N ARG A 40 2.35 3.07 15.68
CA ARG A 40 0.96 3.33 15.26
C ARG A 40 0.21 2.06 14.88
N GLU A 41 0.54 0.93 15.53
CA GLU A 41 -0.20 -0.31 15.35
C GLU A 41 -1.68 -0.14 15.72
N GLY A 42 -2.57 -0.75 14.94
CA GLY A 42 -4.02 -0.60 15.12
C GLY A 42 -4.58 0.70 14.54
N GLU A 43 -3.74 1.70 14.27
CA GLU A 43 -4.12 2.95 13.62
C GLU A 43 -3.79 2.95 12.12
N LEU A 44 -2.59 2.49 11.74
CA LEU A 44 -2.12 2.46 10.36
C LEU A 44 -1.94 1.03 9.82
N GLY A 45 -1.99 0.89 8.50
CA GLY A 45 -1.64 -0.36 7.81
C GLY A 45 -2.56 -1.54 8.11
N VAL A 46 -3.76 -1.27 8.65
CA VAL A 46 -4.76 -2.27 9.03
C VAL A 46 -6.16 -1.75 8.71
N ILE A 47 -7.06 -2.65 8.31
CA ILE A 47 -8.48 -2.35 8.13
C ILE A 47 -9.22 -2.89 9.35
N SER A 48 -9.47 -2.02 10.32
CA SER A 48 -10.19 -2.35 11.56
C SER A 48 -10.94 -1.14 12.11
N PRO A 49 -12.01 -1.33 12.91
CA PRO A 49 -12.67 -0.23 13.59
C PRO A 49 -11.69 0.61 14.42
N GLY A 50 -11.76 1.94 14.27
CA GLY A 50 -10.88 2.88 14.97
C GLY A 50 -9.54 3.19 14.27
N ALA A 51 -9.20 2.47 13.19
CA ALA A 51 -8.01 2.78 12.38
C ALA A 51 -8.23 4.01 11.49
N ASP A 52 -7.13 4.60 11.02
CA ASP A 52 -7.15 5.65 10.00
C ASP A 52 -7.78 5.09 8.71
N ALA A 53 -8.74 5.84 8.16
CA ALA A 53 -9.44 5.47 6.93
C ALA A 53 -8.60 5.79 5.68
N ASP A 54 -7.42 5.19 5.60
CA ASP A 54 -6.47 5.25 4.48
C ASP A 54 -6.45 3.90 3.76
N MET A 55 -6.93 3.86 2.51
CA MET A 55 -7.15 2.62 1.77
C MET A 55 -6.86 2.77 0.28
N LEU A 56 -6.45 1.67 -0.35
CA LEU A 56 -6.34 1.52 -1.80
C LEU A 56 -7.34 0.45 -2.24
N VAL A 57 -8.11 0.74 -3.28
CA VAL A 57 -8.94 -0.25 -3.98
C VAL A 57 -8.28 -0.54 -5.31
N LEU A 58 -8.01 -1.82 -5.57
CA LEU A 58 -7.27 -2.28 -6.73
C LEU A 58 -8.17 -3.22 -7.56
N GLY A 59 -8.12 -3.10 -8.88
CA GLY A 59 -8.84 -3.98 -9.80
C GLY A 59 -8.18 -5.35 -10.02
N ALA A 60 -7.10 -5.64 -9.28
CA ALA A 60 -6.34 -6.89 -9.35
C ALA A 60 -5.77 -7.26 -7.98
N ASP A 61 -5.45 -8.54 -7.78
CA ASP A 61 -4.94 -9.07 -6.50
C ASP A 61 -3.41 -8.87 -6.37
N PRO A 62 -2.93 -7.97 -5.48
CA PRO A 62 -1.51 -7.72 -5.29
C PRO A 62 -0.77 -8.86 -4.56
N VAL A 63 -1.49 -9.79 -3.91
CA VAL A 63 -0.90 -10.98 -3.29
C VAL A 63 -0.59 -12.03 -4.35
N ALA A 64 -1.43 -12.14 -5.37
CA ALA A 64 -1.22 -13.01 -6.52
C ALA A 64 -0.13 -12.47 -7.45
N ASP A 65 -0.10 -11.15 -7.69
CA ASP A 65 0.93 -10.48 -8.47
C ASP A 65 1.32 -9.12 -7.87
N ILE A 66 2.53 -9.02 -7.34
CA ILE A 66 3.02 -7.79 -6.71
C ILE A 66 3.25 -6.66 -7.71
N SER A 67 3.31 -6.94 -9.02
CA SER A 67 3.41 -5.89 -10.03
C SER A 67 2.18 -4.98 -10.02
N VAL A 68 1.03 -5.44 -9.51
CA VAL A 68 -0.17 -4.62 -9.32
C VAL A 68 0.13 -3.36 -8.49
N LEU A 69 0.97 -3.47 -7.46
CA LEU A 69 1.39 -2.32 -6.64
C LEU A 69 2.52 -1.51 -7.27
N ALA A 70 3.31 -2.12 -8.15
CA ALA A 70 4.32 -1.41 -8.92
C ALA A 70 3.70 -0.55 -10.02
N ASP A 71 2.68 -1.07 -10.69
CA ASP A 71 1.97 -0.43 -11.80
C ASP A 71 0.64 0.14 -11.31
N ILE A 72 0.66 0.71 -10.11
CA ILE A 72 -0.55 1.14 -9.39
C ILE A 72 -1.42 2.11 -10.21
N SER A 73 -0.85 2.90 -11.11
CA SER A 73 -1.62 3.78 -11.99
C SER A 73 -2.56 3.05 -12.95
N GLU A 74 -2.27 1.79 -13.28
CA GLU A 74 -3.08 0.96 -14.18
C GLU A 74 -4.15 0.15 -13.42
N HIS A 75 -3.94 -0.06 -12.12
CA HIS A 75 -4.76 -0.97 -11.31
C HIS A 75 -5.54 -0.28 -10.19
N LEU A 76 -5.23 0.97 -9.86
CA LEU A 76 -5.92 1.74 -8.82
C LEU A 76 -7.30 2.16 -9.29
N GLU A 77 -8.32 1.65 -8.61
CA GLU A 77 -9.72 2.06 -8.82
C GLU A 77 -10.11 3.21 -7.90
N TYR A 78 -9.67 3.16 -6.64
CA TYR A 78 -9.91 4.23 -5.68
C TYR A 78 -8.74 4.44 -4.73
N LEU A 79 -8.42 5.71 -4.49
CA LEU A 79 -7.58 6.14 -3.36
C LEU A 79 -8.46 6.79 -2.30
N ILE A 80 -8.49 6.22 -1.11
CA ILE A 80 -9.18 6.77 0.05
C ILE A 80 -8.15 7.25 1.04
N GLN A 81 -8.25 8.51 1.47
CA GLN A 81 -7.39 9.09 2.48
C GLN A 81 -8.20 9.88 3.50
N ASN A 82 -7.98 9.61 4.79
CA ASN A 82 -8.73 10.17 5.91
C ASN A 82 -10.25 10.10 5.69
N GLY A 83 -10.73 8.95 5.19
CA GLY A 83 -12.14 8.69 4.93
C GLY A 83 -12.73 9.43 3.72
N LYS A 84 -11.89 10.06 2.89
CA LYS A 84 -12.32 10.77 1.68
C LYS A 84 -11.77 10.09 0.44
N VAL A 85 -12.61 9.90 -0.57
CA VAL A 85 -12.18 9.47 -1.90
C VAL A 85 -11.41 10.62 -2.55
N ILE A 86 -10.19 10.35 -3.00
CA ILE A 86 -9.27 11.32 -3.58
C ILE A 86 -9.23 11.22 -5.11
N SER A 87 -9.18 9.98 -5.62
CA SER A 87 -9.21 9.63 -7.03
C SER A 87 -9.91 8.30 -7.22
#